data_AF-A0A2K3E5S9-F1
#
_entry.id   AF-A0A2K3E5S9-F1
#
_cell.length_a   1.000
_cell.length_b   1.000
_cell.length_c   1.000
_cell.angle_alpha   90.00
_cell.angle_beta   90.00
_cell.angle_gamma   90.00
#
_symmetry.space_group_name_H-M   'P 1'
#
loop_
_entity.id
_entity.type
_entity.pdbx_description
1 polymer ?
#
loop_
_entity_poly.entity_id
_entity_poly.type
_entity_poly.pdbx_seq_one_letter_code
_entity_poly.pdbx_strand_id
1 'polypeptide(L)'
;MCPIHVPHVPHVRVQVCDGPEFLARHGGCPDRALLLCWARHDMGEASLAAYRGDTVVAVVNTGATWELDSRKHPEWRQVRRVPLPQWRGIHDDLRVYRRRVMAGRKEEDGGN
;
A
#
# COMPACT_ATOMS: atom_id res chain seq x y z
N MET A 1 -14.82 44.09 13.59
CA MET A 1 -14.47 42.67 13.78
C MET A 1 -14.80 41.95 12.49
N CYS A 2 -13.80 41.38 11.79
CA CYS A 2 -14.05 40.58 10.59
C CYS A 2 -14.49 39.18 11.02
N PRO A 3 -15.58 38.62 10.46
CA PRO A 3 -15.96 37.24 10.75
C PRO A 3 -14.90 36.29 10.18
N ILE A 4 -14.45 35.37 11.02
CA ILE A 4 -13.51 34.31 10.65
C ILE A 4 -14.27 33.37 9.72
N HIS A 5 -13.91 33.34 8.43
CA HIS A 5 -14.41 32.33 7.51
C HIS A 5 -13.76 31.00 7.86
N VAL A 6 -14.50 30.10 8.51
CA VAL A 6 -14.07 28.71 8.72
C VAL A 6 -14.42 27.94 7.44
N PRO A 7 -13.44 27.51 6.63
CA PRO A 7 -13.74 26.74 5.43
C PRO A 7 -14.43 25.43 5.82
N HIS A 8 -15.58 25.17 5.23
CA HIS A 8 -16.30 23.92 5.38
C HIS A 8 -15.46 22.80 4.74
N VAL A 9 -14.79 21.98 5.55
CA VAL A 9 -14.11 20.78 5.06
C VAL A 9 -15.18 19.75 4.73
N PRO A 10 -15.31 19.29 3.48
CA PRO A 10 -16.31 18.26 3.16
C PRO A 10 -15.99 17.00 3.96
N HIS A 11 -16.99 16.47 4.68
CA HIS A 11 -16.87 15.21 5.38
C HIS A 11 -16.57 14.09 4.36
N VAL A 12 -15.41 13.45 4.49
CA VAL A 12 -15.06 12.29 3.65
C VAL A 12 -15.96 11.12 4.07
N ARG A 13 -16.67 10.51 3.11
CA ARG A 13 -17.43 9.29 3.39
C ARG A 13 -16.47 8.12 3.54
N VAL A 14 -16.53 7.47 4.70
CA VAL A 14 -15.87 6.18 4.93
C VAL A 14 -16.73 5.09 4.32
N GLN A 15 -16.12 4.23 3.50
CA GLN A 15 -16.75 3.04 2.96
C GLN A 15 -16.20 1.81 3.67
N VAL A 16 -17.08 0.94 4.17
CA VAL A 16 -16.73 -0.37 4.73
C VAL A 16 -17.01 -1.42 3.67
N CYS A 17 -15.98 -2.13 3.25
CA CYS A 17 -16.06 -3.13 2.18
C CYS A 17 -14.87 -4.11 2.25
N ASP A 18 -14.94 -5.17 1.45
CA ASP A 18 -13.80 -6.05 1.23
C ASP A 18 -12.73 -5.34 0.39
N GLY A 19 -11.48 -5.34 0.89
CA GLY A 19 -10.37 -4.58 0.30
C GLY A 19 -9.99 -5.05 -1.11
N PRO A 20 -9.66 -6.35 -1.31
CA PRO A 20 -9.37 -6.91 -2.63
C PRO A 20 -10.49 -6.67 -3.63
N GLU A 21 -11.75 -6.89 -3.23
CA GLU A 21 -12.89 -6.64 -4.11
C GLU A 21 -13.02 -5.16 -4.48
N PHE A 22 -12.85 -4.25 -3.51
CA PHE A 22 -12.83 -2.81 -3.76
C PHE A 22 -11.74 -2.44 -4.75
N LEU A 23 -10.50 -2.91 -4.54
CA LEU A 23 -9.40 -2.65 -5.45
C LEU A 23 -9.72 -3.16 -6.87
N ALA A 24 -10.23 -4.38 -7.00
CA ALA A 24 -10.59 -4.94 -8.30
C ALA A 24 -11.68 -4.11 -9.01
N ARG A 25 -12.73 -3.70 -8.30
CA ARG A 25 -13.84 -2.89 -8.85
C ARG A 25 -13.42 -1.47 -9.23
N HIS A 26 -12.41 -0.92 -8.56
CA HIS A 26 -11.94 0.45 -8.76
C HIS A 26 -10.60 0.53 -9.52
N GLY A 27 -10.35 -0.43 -10.43
CA GLY A 27 -9.19 -0.40 -11.34
C GLY A 27 -7.84 -0.51 -10.63
N GLY A 28 -7.81 -1.03 -9.41
CA GLY A 28 -6.63 -1.20 -8.57
C GLY A 28 -6.06 0.10 -7.98
N CYS A 29 -6.79 1.23 -8.06
CA CYS A 29 -6.45 2.50 -7.42
C CYS A 29 -4.99 2.97 -7.66
N PRO A 30 -4.55 3.16 -8.91
CA PRO A 30 -3.14 3.42 -9.24
C PRO A 30 -2.58 4.75 -8.69
N ASP A 31 -3.45 5.72 -8.42
CA ASP A 31 -3.14 7.07 -7.92
C ASP A 31 -3.07 7.16 -6.39
N ARG A 32 -3.26 6.05 -5.67
CA ARG A 32 -3.36 6.00 -4.21
C ARG A 32 -2.33 5.05 -3.63
N ALA A 33 -1.87 5.31 -2.42
CA ALA A 33 -1.12 4.32 -1.65
C ALA A 33 -2.07 3.28 -1.05
N LEU A 34 -1.65 2.01 -1.06
CA LEU A 34 -2.34 0.94 -0.35
C LEU A 34 -1.83 0.85 1.10
N LEU A 35 -2.71 1.05 2.08
CA LEU A 35 -2.41 0.82 3.50
C LEU A 35 -2.94 -0.55 3.93
N LEU A 36 -2.04 -1.43 4.38
CA LEU A 36 -2.37 -2.71 5.01
C LEU A 36 -2.03 -2.63 6.49
N CYS A 37 -3.04 -2.47 7.34
CA CYS A 37 -2.85 -2.31 8.77
C CYS A 37 -3.19 -3.62 9.49
N TRP A 38 -2.17 -4.33 9.99
CA TRP A 38 -2.32 -5.65 10.63
C TRP A 38 -3.18 -6.63 9.82
N ALA A 39 -2.99 -6.63 8.49
CA ALA A 39 -3.79 -7.45 7.59
C ALA A 39 -3.54 -8.96 7.82
N ARG A 40 -4.59 -9.78 7.66
CA ARG A 40 -4.44 -11.24 7.56
C ARG A 40 -3.65 -11.59 6.29
N HIS A 41 -2.94 -12.72 6.30
CA HIS A 41 -2.07 -13.12 5.19
C HIS A 41 -2.82 -13.25 3.85
N ASP A 42 -3.96 -13.92 3.83
CA ASP A 42 -4.80 -14.11 2.65
C ASP A 42 -5.30 -12.77 2.07
N MET A 43 -5.78 -11.89 2.95
CA MET A 43 -6.27 -10.56 2.61
C MET A 43 -5.16 -9.66 2.05
N GLY A 44 -3.97 -9.69 2.66
CA GLY A 44 -2.82 -8.90 2.22
C GLY A 44 -2.32 -9.31 0.83
N GLU A 45 -2.18 -10.61 0.58
CA GLU A 45 -1.79 -11.14 -0.74
C GLU A 45 -2.83 -10.82 -1.81
N ALA A 46 -4.11 -11.05 -1.52
CA ALA A 46 -5.20 -10.73 -2.47
C ALA A 46 -5.27 -9.23 -2.76
N SER A 47 -5.07 -8.38 -1.75
CA SER A 47 -5.03 -6.93 -1.93
C SER A 47 -3.83 -6.50 -2.77
N LEU A 48 -2.65 -7.05 -2.52
CA LEU A 48 -1.44 -6.75 -3.29
C LEU A 48 -1.60 -7.15 -4.76
N ALA A 49 -2.23 -8.30 -5.03
CA ALA A 49 -2.49 -8.78 -6.39
C ALA A 49 -3.51 -7.92 -7.15
N ALA A 50 -4.53 -7.39 -6.47
CA ALA A 50 -5.53 -6.50 -7.06
C ALA A 50 -5.02 -5.05 -7.25
N TYR A 51 -4.05 -4.64 -6.44
CA TYR A 51 -3.54 -3.27 -6.41
C TYR A 51 -2.66 -2.94 -7.62
N ARG A 52 -2.92 -1.79 -8.26
CA ARG A 52 -2.23 -1.35 -9.47
C ARG A 52 -1.32 -0.14 -9.26
N GLY A 53 -1.36 0.49 -8.09
CA GLY A 53 -0.44 1.55 -7.73
C GLY A 53 0.95 1.07 -7.37
N ASP A 54 1.81 2.00 -6.95
CA ASP A 54 3.24 1.79 -6.77
C ASP A 54 3.70 1.81 -5.30
N THR A 55 2.80 2.05 -4.35
CA THR A 55 3.13 2.32 -2.96
C THR A 55 2.30 1.47 -2.02
N VAL A 56 2.97 0.61 -1.26
CA VAL A 56 2.33 -0.12 -0.15
C VAL A 56 2.91 0.37 1.16
N VAL A 57 2.04 0.73 2.09
CA VAL A 57 2.36 1.00 3.48
C VAL A 57 1.77 -0.14 4.30
N ALA A 58 2.61 -0.87 5.02
CA ALA A 58 2.17 -2.00 5.83
C ALA A 58 2.51 -1.74 7.30
N VAL A 59 1.55 -1.92 8.20
CA VAL A 59 1.81 -2.05 9.64
C VAL A 59 1.94 -3.53 9.94
N VAL A 60 3.12 -3.93 10.38
CA VAL A 60 3.54 -5.33 10.48
C VAL A 60 3.83 -5.69 11.93
N ASN A 61 3.21 -6.76 12.39
CA ASN A 61 3.66 -7.55 13.53
C ASN A 61 4.33 -8.82 12.98
N THR A 62 5.64 -8.92 13.16
CA THR A 62 6.45 -9.97 12.53
C THR A 62 5.97 -11.35 12.97
N GLY A 63 5.55 -12.18 12.01
CA GLY A 63 5.06 -13.55 12.25
C GLY A 63 3.57 -13.66 12.61
N ALA A 64 2.86 -12.54 12.78
CA ALA A 64 1.43 -12.54 13.12
C ALA A 64 0.55 -11.90 12.03
N THR A 65 1.09 -10.97 11.25
CA THR A 65 0.35 -10.27 10.18
C THR A 65 1.03 -10.47 8.83
N TRP A 66 0.30 -10.13 7.77
CA TRP A 66 0.84 -10.11 6.43
C TRP A 66 2.11 -9.23 6.36
N GLU A 67 3.13 -9.78 5.71
CA GLU A 67 4.38 -9.11 5.37
C GLU A 67 4.69 -9.43 3.92
N LEU A 68 5.20 -8.44 3.18
CA LEU A 68 5.60 -8.65 1.80
C LEU A 68 6.78 -9.60 1.72
N ASP A 69 6.58 -10.76 1.09
CA ASP A 69 7.66 -11.69 0.76
C ASP A 69 8.36 -11.23 -0.53
N SER A 70 9.53 -10.61 -0.38
CA SER A 70 10.29 -10.08 -1.51
C SER A 70 10.81 -11.17 -2.48
N ARG A 71 10.78 -12.45 -2.08
CA ARG A 71 11.12 -13.56 -2.99
C ARG A 71 9.96 -13.87 -3.94
N LYS A 72 8.72 -13.74 -3.47
CA LYS A 72 7.50 -13.92 -4.27
C LYS A 72 7.16 -12.69 -5.10
N HIS A 73 7.52 -11.52 -4.58
CA HIS A 73 7.17 -10.20 -5.12
C HIS A 73 8.42 -9.36 -5.42
N PRO A 74 9.30 -9.82 -6.34
CA PRO A 74 10.61 -9.18 -6.60
C PRO A 74 10.50 -7.77 -7.21
N GLU A 75 9.34 -7.44 -7.78
CA GLU A 75 9.03 -6.11 -8.27
C GLU A 75 8.83 -5.10 -7.14
N TRP A 76 8.69 -5.54 -5.89
CA TRP A 76 8.57 -4.64 -4.74
C TRP A 76 9.88 -4.54 -3.97
N ARG A 77 10.17 -3.32 -3.51
CA ARG A 77 11.33 -3.03 -2.68
C ARG A 77 10.90 -2.28 -1.43
N GLN A 78 11.30 -2.76 -0.26
CA GLN A 78 11.18 -1.96 0.97
C GLN A 78 12.10 -0.74 0.87
N VAL A 79 11.53 0.45 0.95
CA VAL A 79 12.25 1.74 0.89
C VAL A 79 12.32 2.43 2.24
N ARG A 80 11.47 2.04 3.20
CA ARG A 80 11.51 2.57 4.57
C ARG A 80 10.97 1.56 5.57
N ARG A 81 11.55 1.56 6.76
CA ARG A 81 11.04 0.90 7.97
C ARG A 81 11.02 1.95 9.08
N VAL A 82 9.90 2.11 9.75
CA VAL A 82 9.67 3.12 10.79
C VAL A 82 9.21 2.38 12.05
N PRO A 83 9.95 2.46 13.17
CA PRO A 83 9.46 1.93 14.43
C PRO A 83 8.20 2.70 14.85
N LEU A 84 7.15 1.98 15.21
CA LEU A 84 5.96 2.57 15.80
C LEU A 84 6.14 2.66 17.32
N PRO A 85 5.49 3.63 18.02
CA PRO A 85 5.44 3.61 19.47
C PRO A 85 4.89 2.27 19.98
N GLN A 86 5.67 1.57 20.80
CA GLN A 86 5.40 0.19 21.19
C GLN A 86 4.74 0.10 22.57
N TRP A 87 3.70 -0.72 22.68
CA TRP A 87 3.22 -1.20 23.97
C TRP A 87 4.12 -2.35 24.44
N ARG A 88 4.17 -2.60 25.76
CA ARG A 88 5.05 -3.64 26.31
C ARG A 88 4.71 -5.00 25.69
N GLY A 89 5.66 -5.59 24.99
CA GLY A 89 5.52 -6.90 24.34
C GLY A 89 4.92 -6.88 22.93
N ILE A 90 4.64 -5.70 22.36
CA ILE A 90 4.18 -5.55 20.98
C ILE A 90 5.30 -4.91 20.15
N HIS A 91 5.71 -5.59 19.08
CA HIS A 91 6.86 -5.19 18.27
C HIS A 91 6.46 -4.81 16.84
N ASP A 92 5.44 -3.97 16.73
CA ASP A 92 4.95 -3.52 15.44
C ASP A 92 5.92 -2.48 14.82
N ASP A 93 6.02 -2.51 13.50
CA ASP A 93 6.64 -1.45 12.72
C ASP A 93 5.83 -1.13 11.47
N LEU A 94 6.07 0.07 10.94
CA LEU A 94 5.51 0.49 9.65
C LEU A 94 6.58 0.32 8.57
N ARG A 95 6.23 -0.36 7.49
CA ARG A 95 7.10 -0.60 6.34
C ARG A 95 6.50 0.04 5.10
N VAL A 96 7.34 0.70 4.33
CA VAL A 96 6.95 1.29 3.04
C VAL A 96 7.66 0.54 1.94
N TYR A 97 6.89 0.05 0.98
CA TYR A 97 7.35 -0.63 -0.20
C TYR A 97 7.02 0.19 -1.44
N ARG A 98 7.95 0.20 -2.40
CA ARG A 98 7.75 0.79 -3.72
C ARG A 98 7.86 -0.28 -4.79
N ARG A 99 6.95 -0.23 -5.76
CA ARG A 99 7.04 -1.05 -6.97
C ARG A 99 8.14 -0.50 -7.86
N ARG A 100 9.00 -1.37 -8.37
CA ARG A 100 10.01 -1.04 -9.37
C ARG A 100 9.30 -0.79 -10.69
N VAL A 101 9.65 0.30 -11.36
CA VAL A 101 9.39 0.45 -12.79
C VAL A 101 10.34 -0.50 -13.48
N MET A 102 9.85 -1.67 -13.90
CA MET A 102 10.61 -2.51 -14.82
C MET A 102 10.65 -1.75 -16.14
N ALA A 103 11.78 -1.10 -16.43
CA ALA A 103 12.01 -0.52 -17.75
C ALA A 103 11.72 -1.61 -18.78
N GLY A 104 10.81 -1.33 -19.72
CA GLY A 104 10.43 -2.26 -20.76
C GLY A 104 11.67 -2.83 -21.43
N ARG A 105 11.61 -4.12 -21.77
CA ARG A 105 12.50 -4.70 -22.79
C ARG A 105 12.59 -3.69 -23.93
N LYS A 106 13.79 -3.20 -24.20
CA LYS A 106 14.08 -2.38 -25.38
C LYS A 106 13.38 -3.04 -26.58
N GLU A 107 12.47 -2.30 -27.18
CA GLU A 107 11.99 -2.56 -28.53
C GLU A 107 13.22 -2.68 -29.44
N GLU A 108 13.07 -3.59 -30.40
CA GLU A 108 14.06 -4.03 -31.36
C GLU A 108 14.76 -2.84 -32.02
N ASP A 109 16.09 -2.90 -32.05
CA ASP A 109 16.94 -2.02 -32.84
C ASP A 109 16.74 -2.42 -34.31
N GLY A 110 15.68 -1.87 -34.92
CA GLY A 110 15.41 -1.94 -36.34
C GLY A 110 15.99 -0.71 -37.05
N GLY A 111 16.95 -0.94 -37.94
CA GLY A 111 17.45 0.03 -38.94
C GLY A 111 18.97 0.14 -38.90
N ASN A 112 19.73 -0.05 -39.99
CA ASN A 112 19.42 -0.02 -41.43
C ASN A 112 20.41 -0.91 -42.18
#